data_AF-A0A176RZ33-F1
#
_entry.id   AF-A0A176RZ33-F1
#
_cell.length_a   1.000
_cell.length_b   1.000
_cell.length_c   1.000
_cell.angle_alpha   90.00
_cell.angle_beta   90.00
_cell.angle_gamma   90.00
#
_symmetry.space_group_name_H-M   'P 1'
#
loop_
_entity.id
_entity.type
_entity.pdbx_description
1 polymer ?
#
loop_
_entity_poly.entity_id
_entity_poly.type
_entity_poly.pdbx_seq_one_letter_code
_entity_poly.pdbx_strand_id
1 'polypeptide(L)'
;MSTAIIFRKGLCSILNSAVIDILAKSTGTDKALDLLKANFTFTAAEIAASFQDSHARALAAISAGLVSSEQERGFWKKLLESRIDNEFSQRIEQDYLLPFAQDWSTEALSKFRQTALEQCKRLAKCTLFQAENVPLTESELASFVTETGTFAITDLVLAQVERHSVPLLRFNP
;
A
#
# COMPACT_ATOMS: atom_id res chain seq x y z
N MET A 1 11.68 -6.52 13.23
CA MET A 1 11.87 -6.75 11.76
C MET A 1 12.68 -5.61 11.20
N SER A 2 13.76 -5.92 10.46
CA SER A 2 14.54 -4.88 9.78
C SER A 2 13.74 -4.31 8.61
N THR A 3 14.07 -3.07 8.25
CA THR A 3 13.49 -2.30 7.15
C THR A 3 13.63 -3.02 5.81
N ALA A 4 14.74 -3.72 5.59
CA ALA A 4 14.95 -4.52 4.40
C ALA A 4 13.91 -5.64 4.20
N ILE A 5 13.44 -6.29 5.26
CA ILE A 5 12.40 -7.34 5.17
C ILE A 5 11.06 -6.76 4.72
N ILE A 6 10.76 -5.51 5.10
CA ILE A 6 9.52 -4.81 4.76
C ILE A 6 9.51 -4.43 3.28
N PHE A 7 10.60 -3.83 2.80
CA PHE A 7 10.73 -3.50 1.37
C PHE A 7 10.80 -4.74 0.50
N ARG A 8 11.43 -5.79 1.01
CA ARG A 8 11.46 -7.09 0.35
C ARG A 8 10.07 -7.63 0.11
N LYS A 9 9.25 -7.75 1.16
CA LYS A 9 7.87 -8.25 1.04
C LYS A 9 7.01 -7.39 0.11
N GLY A 10 7.18 -6.06 0.15
CA GLY A 10 6.46 -5.14 -0.74
C GLY A 10 6.82 -5.35 -2.20
N LEU A 11 8.12 -5.41 -2.51
CA LEU A 11 8.61 -5.65 -3.87
C LEU A 11 8.23 -7.05 -4.36
N CYS A 12 8.37 -8.09 -3.54
CA CYS A 12 7.92 -9.43 -3.89
C CYS A 12 6.41 -9.45 -4.18
N SER A 13 5.57 -8.71 -3.44
CA SER A 13 4.13 -8.63 -3.75
C SER A 13 3.83 -8.00 -5.12
N ILE A 14 4.60 -6.98 -5.51
CA ILE A 14 4.44 -6.28 -6.80
C ILE A 14 4.98 -7.13 -7.96
N LEU A 15 6.10 -7.80 -7.74
CA LEU A 15 6.86 -8.50 -8.78
C LEU A 15 6.44 -9.97 -8.94
N ASN A 16 5.50 -10.46 -8.11
CA ASN A 16 5.23 -11.87 -7.84
C ASN A 16 4.69 -12.72 -9.01
N SER A 17 4.72 -12.25 -10.27
CA SER A 17 4.41 -13.14 -11.40
C SER A 17 5.33 -12.91 -12.60
N ALA A 18 5.39 -11.70 -13.16
CA ALA A 18 6.10 -11.51 -14.42
C ALA A 18 7.63 -11.49 -14.28
N VAL A 19 8.16 -10.85 -13.25
CA VAL A 19 9.62 -10.66 -13.10
C VAL A 19 10.29 -11.90 -12.51
N ILE A 20 9.64 -12.56 -11.55
CA ILE A 20 10.15 -13.84 -10.99
C ILE A 20 10.19 -14.91 -12.09
N ASP A 21 9.17 -15.01 -12.96
CA ASP A 21 9.19 -15.96 -14.07
C ASP A 21 10.30 -15.65 -15.10
N ILE A 22 10.60 -14.37 -15.35
CA ILE A 22 11.68 -13.94 -16.25
C ILE A 22 13.06 -14.23 -15.62
N LEU A 23 13.24 -13.93 -14.33
CA LEU A 23 14.48 -14.19 -13.61
C LEU A 23 14.72 -15.69 -13.40
N ALA A 24 13.67 -16.48 -13.14
CA ALA A 24 13.74 -17.93 -13.03
C ALA A 24 14.07 -18.62 -14.38
N LYS A 25 13.68 -18.01 -15.50
CA LYS A 25 14.08 -18.45 -16.86
C LYS A 25 15.48 -18.00 -17.25
N SER A 26 16.06 -17.01 -16.54
CA SER A 26 17.46 -16.67 -16.69
C SER A 26 18.29 -17.76 -16.02
N THR A 27 19.08 -18.48 -16.81
CA THR A 27 19.88 -19.62 -16.33
C THR A 27 20.91 -19.15 -15.30
N GLY A 28 20.62 -19.39 -14.01
CA GLY A 28 21.52 -19.18 -12.87
C GLY A 28 21.19 -17.96 -12.01
N THR A 29 21.12 -18.16 -10.69
CA THR A 29 20.89 -17.11 -9.67
C THR A 29 21.89 -15.96 -9.78
N ASP A 30 23.13 -16.26 -10.18
CA ASP A 30 24.22 -15.28 -10.35
C ASP A 30 23.90 -14.29 -11.47
N LYS A 31 23.35 -14.76 -12.60
CA LYS A 31 22.99 -13.88 -13.73
C LYS A 31 21.78 -13.01 -13.41
N ALA A 32 20.81 -13.53 -12.67
CA ALA A 32 19.69 -12.76 -12.14
C ALA A 32 20.15 -11.67 -11.16
N LEU A 33 21.10 -12.02 -10.28
CA LEU A 33 21.69 -11.10 -9.31
C LEU A 33 22.51 -10.00 -10.00
N ASP A 34 23.30 -10.32 -11.03
CA ASP A 34 24.04 -9.34 -11.81
C ASP A 34 23.11 -8.35 -12.52
N LEU A 35 21.99 -8.84 -13.08
CA LEU A 35 20.96 -7.99 -13.69
C LEU A 35 20.28 -7.09 -12.66
N LEU A 36 19.97 -7.60 -11.47
CA LEU A 36 19.42 -6.80 -10.38
C LEU A 36 20.40 -5.73 -9.92
N LYS A 37 21.69 -6.07 -9.70
CA LYS A 37 22.73 -5.09 -9.34
C LYS A 37 22.89 -4.00 -10.40
N ALA A 38 22.78 -4.34 -11.69
CA ALA A 38 22.96 -3.40 -12.79
C ALA A 38 21.74 -2.48 -13.03
N ASN A 39 20.52 -2.92 -12.70
CA ASN A 39 19.29 -2.22 -13.09
C ASN A 39 18.42 -1.75 -11.90
N PHE A 40 18.58 -2.37 -10.73
CA PHE A 40 17.84 -2.01 -9.53
C PHE A 40 18.70 -1.08 -8.66
N THR A 41 18.74 0.19 -9.03
CA THR A 41 19.59 1.22 -8.38
C THR A 41 18.91 1.97 -7.25
N PHE A 42 17.64 1.65 -6.95
CA PHE A 42 16.89 2.35 -5.91
C PHE A 42 17.44 2.05 -4.53
N THR A 43 17.53 3.09 -3.70
CA THR A 43 17.87 2.92 -2.28
C THR A 43 16.66 2.42 -1.49
N ALA A 44 16.91 1.84 -0.31
CA ALA A 44 15.83 1.43 0.59
C ALA A 44 14.92 2.61 0.95
N ALA A 45 15.45 3.83 1.07
CA ALA A 45 14.68 5.03 1.36
C ALA A 45 13.77 5.45 0.20
N GLU A 46 14.22 5.34 -1.05
CA GLU A 46 13.40 5.65 -2.23
C GLU A 46 12.22 4.68 -2.39
N ILE A 47 12.46 3.40 -2.11
CA ILE A 47 11.42 2.37 -2.10
C ILE A 47 10.43 2.65 -0.96
N ALA A 48 10.92 3.04 0.22
CA ALA A 48 10.07 3.42 1.35
C ALA A 48 9.19 4.61 1.07
N ALA A 49 9.76 5.66 0.47
CA ALA A 49 9.03 6.86 0.08
C ALA A 49 7.93 6.50 -0.93
N SER A 50 8.22 5.62 -1.89
CA SER A 50 7.25 5.17 -2.89
C SER A 50 6.10 4.37 -2.27
N PHE A 51 6.36 3.48 -1.30
CA PHE A 51 5.30 2.80 -0.56
C PHE A 51 4.49 3.75 0.32
N GLN A 52 5.15 4.71 0.98
CA GLN A 52 4.47 5.71 1.80
C GLN A 52 3.54 6.58 0.94
N ASP A 53 4.00 7.05 -0.21
CA ASP A 53 3.21 7.87 -1.12
C ASP A 53 2.04 7.07 -1.71
N SER A 54 2.29 5.84 -2.17
CA SER A 54 1.24 4.95 -2.67
C SER A 54 0.17 4.67 -1.61
N HIS A 55 0.58 4.46 -0.35
CA HIS A 55 -0.35 4.26 0.76
C HIS A 55 -1.21 5.51 1.01
N ALA A 56 -0.60 6.69 1.05
CA ALA A 56 -1.31 7.95 1.24
C ALA A 56 -2.33 8.22 0.11
N ARG A 57 -1.95 7.97 -1.15
CA ARG A 57 -2.83 8.08 -2.31
C ARG A 57 -4.00 7.10 -2.25
N ALA A 58 -3.75 5.84 -1.90
CA ALA A 58 -4.80 4.83 -1.75
C ALA A 58 -5.84 5.24 -0.69
N LEU A 59 -5.38 5.71 0.48
CA LEU A 59 -6.26 6.22 1.53
C LEU A 59 -7.03 7.47 1.09
N ALA A 60 -6.41 8.34 0.30
CA ALA A 60 -7.07 9.51 -0.25
C ALA A 60 -8.17 9.15 -1.25
N ALA A 61 -7.93 8.15 -2.10
CA ALA A 61 -8.93 7.67 -3.05
C ALA A 61 -10.09 6.97 -2.34
N ILE A 62 -9.79 6.12 -1.35
CA ILE A 62 -10.80 5.51 -0.46
C ILE A 62 -11.65 6.58 0.19
N SER A 63 -11.01 7.58 0.76
CA SER A 63 -11.74 8.66 1.43
C SER A 63 -12.58 9.47 0.45
N ALA A 64 -12.07 9.79 -0.74
CA ALA A 64 -12.83 10.51 -1.76
C ALA A 64 -14.10 9.76 -2.19
N GLY A 65 -14.06 8.43 -2.25
CA GLY A 65 -15.23 7.58 -2.51
C GLY A 65 -16.21 7.46 -1.34
N LEU A 66 -15.77 7.70 -0.10
CA LEU A 66 -16.62 7.67 1.10
C LEU A 66 -17.24 9.05 1.44
N VAL A 67 -16.65 10.14 0.94
CA VAL A 67 -17.10 11.51 1.23
C VAL A 67 -18.38 11.86 0.46
N SER A 68 -19.42 12.22 1.21
CA SER A 68 -20.66 12.78 0.65
C SER A 68 -20.61 14.32 0.48
N SER A 69 -19.72 15.03 1.19
CA SER A 69 -19.66 16.50 1.21
C SER A 69 -18.59 17.09 0.27
N GLU A 70 -18.90 18.19 -0.40
CA GLU A 70 -17.99 18.79 -1.40
C GLU A 70 -16.72 19.40 -0.77
N GLN A 71 -16.80 19.81 0.49
CA GLN A 71 -15.72 20.48 1.23
C GLN A 71 -14.61 19.49 1.65
N GLU A 72 -14.96 18.29 2.12
CA GLU A 72 -13.99 17.25 2.45
C GLU A 72 -13.37 16.64 1.18
N ARG A 73 -14.10 16.64 0.07
CA ARG A 73 -13.61 16.21 -1.24
C ARG A 73 -12.44 17.08 -1.70
N GLY A 74 -12.41 18.37 -1.34
CA GLY A 74 -11.31 19.29 -1.64
C GLY A 74 -9.99 18.98 -0.92
N PHE A 75 -10.04 18.48 0.33
CA PHE A 75 -8.85 18.02 1.06
C PHE A 75 -8.22 16.80 0.39
N TRP A 76 -9.04 15.81 0.04
CA TRP A 76 -8.57 14.58 -0.59
C TRP A 76 -8.14 14.77 -2.04
N LYS A 77 -8.78 15.69 -2.77
CA LYS A 77 -8.36 16.06 -4.12
C LYS A 77 -6.94 16.66 -4.17
N LYS A 78 -6.46 17.29 -3.08
CA LYS A 78 -5.06 17.77 -3.00
C LYS A 78 -4.06 16.62 -2.83
N LEU A 79 -4.49 15.49 -2.27
CA LEU A 79 -3.68 14.28 -2.11
C LEU A 79 -3.72 13.37 -3.36
N LEU A 80 -4.68 13.57 -4.27
CA LEU A 80 -4.85 12.80 -5.49
C LEU A 80 -4.27 13.56 -6.69
N GLU A 81 -3.17 13.06 -7.25
CA GLU A 81 -2.56 13.62 -8.45
C GLU A 81 -3.23 13.06 -9.71
N SER A 82 -4.19 13.81 -10.26
CA SER A 82 -4.68 13.71 -11.65
C SER A 82 -5.39 12.40 -12.08
N ARG A 83 -6.66 12.56 -12.50
CA ARG A 83 -7.53 11.68 -13.33
C ARG A 83 -7.67 10.17 -13.00
N ILE A 84 -6.60 9.40 -12.81
CA ILE A 84 -6.66 7.95 -12.52
C ILE A 84 -7.41 7.68 -11.20
N ASP A 85 -7.20 8.55 -10.22
CA ASP A 85 -7.78 8.45 -8.88
C ASP A 85 -9.30 8.68 -8.84
N ASN A 86 -9.87 9.35 -9.84
CA ASN A 86 -11.29 9.73 -9.83
C ASN A 86 -12.20 8.55 -10.20
N GLU A 87 -11.77 7.69 -11.13
CA GLU A 87 -12.55 6.50 -11.52
C GLU A 87 -12.61 5.48 -10.38
N PHE A 88 -11.47 5.20 -9.75
CA PHE A 88 -11.43 4.30 -8.59
C PHE A 88 -12.28 4.84 -7.44
N SER A 89 -12.13 6.12 -7.10
CA SER A 89 -12.91 6.75 -6.01
C SER A 89 -14.43 6.70 -6.27
N GLN A 90 -14.87 6.91 -7.51
CA GLN A 90 -16.30 6.85 -7.88
C GLN A 90 -16.90 5.45 -7.73
N ARG A 91 -16.07 4.41 -7.87
CA ARG A 91 -16.50 3.02 -7.80
C ARG A 91 -16.49 2.45 -6.39
N ILE A 92 -15.80 3.09 -5.43
CA ILE A 92 -15.70 2.57 -4.06
C ILE A 92 -17.06 2.41 -3.38
N GLU A 93 -17.96 3.36 -3.59
CA GLU A 93 -19.29 3.27 -3.02
C GLU A 93 -20.07 2.07 -3.60
N GLN A 94 -20.07 1.94 -4.93
CA GLN A 94 -20.88 0.96 -5.64
C GLN A 94 -20.33 -0.46 -5.55
N ASP A 95 -19.01 -0.61 -5.74
CA ASP A 95 -18.39 -1.92 -5.91
C ASP A 95 -17.94 -2.53 -4.56
N TYR A 96 -17.81 -1.71 -3.51
CA TYR A 96 -17.27 -2.17 -2.22
C TYR A 96 -18.16 -1.82 -1.04
N LEU A 97 -18.55 -0.55 -0.87
CA LEU A 97 -19.26 -0.12 0.34
C LEU A 97 -20.70 -0.66 0.41
N LEU A 98 -21.48 -0.51 -0.67
CA LEU A 98 -22.88 -0.96 -0.69
C LEU A 98 -22.99 -2.50 -0.57
N PRO A 99 -22.17 -3.32 -1.25
CA PRO A 99 -22.14 -4.77 -1.03
C PRO A 99 -21.76 -5.15 0.40
N PHE A 100 -20.81 -4.44 1.00
CA PHE A 100 -20.37 -4.71 2.38
C PHE A 100 -21.43 -4.36 3.44
N ALA A 101 -22.23 -3.31 3.19
CA ALA A 101 -23.20 -2.78 4.13
C ALA A 101 -24.66 -3.09 3.73
N GLN A 102 -24.88 -4.19 3.00
CA GLN A 102 -26.17 -4.51 2.38
C GLN A 102 -27.35 -4.53 3.38
N ASP A 103 -27.11 -5.01 4.60
CA ASP A 103 -28.12 -5.13 5.66
C ASP A 103 -28.06 -3.99 6.70
N TRP A 104 -27.30 -2.93 6.44
CA TRP A 104 -27.11 -1.85 7.40
C TRP A 104 -28.18 -0.77 7.27
N SER A 105 -28.58 -0.18 8.39
CA SER A 105 -29.42 1.02 8.35
C SER A 105 -28.65 2.20 7.76
N THR A 106 -29.38 3.18 7.25
CA THR A 106 -28.80 4.45 6.78
C THR A 106 -27.97 5.13 7.87
N GLU A 107 -28.37 5.06 9.14
CA GLU A 107 -27.57 5.61 10.24
C GLU A 107 -26.27 4.85 10.46
N ALA A 108 -26.31 3.51 10.45
CA ALA A 108 -25.12 2.68 10.61
C ALA A 108 -24.11 2.92 9.47
N LEU A 109 -24.59 3.01 8.23
CA LEU A 109 -23.78 3.32 7.06
C LEU A 109 -23.15 4.72 7.15
N SER A 110 -23.92 5.73 7.58
CA SER A 110 -23.41 7.09 7.77
C SER A 110 -22.34 7.15 8.87
N LYS A 111 -22.57 6.48 10.00
CA LYS A 111 -21.62 6.37 11.11
C LYS A 111 -20.33 5.65 10.69
N PHE A 112 -20.45 4.60 9.89
CA PHE A 112 -19.29 3.92 9.31
C PHE A 112 -18.49 4.84 8.41
N ARG A 113 -19.13 5.57 7.48
CA ARG A 113 -18.43 6.52 6.59
C ARG A 113 -17.63 7.53 7.40
N GLN A 114 -18.24 8.14 8.42
CA GLN A 114 -17.54 9.09 9.29
C GLN A 114 -16.35 8.44 10.00
N THR A 115 -16.53 7.25 10.56
CA THR A 115 -15.48 6.51 11.27
C THR A 115 -14.32 6.15 10.32
N ALA A 116 -14.64 5.62 9.14
CA ALA A 116 -13.69 5.21 8.13
C ALA A 116 -12.92 6.41 7.55
N LEU A 117 -13.59 7.53 7.32
CA LEU A 117 -12.96 8.77 6.88
C LEU A 117 -11.95 9.28 7.92
N GLU A 118 -12.35 9.32 9.19
CA GLU A 118 -11.45 9.74 10.25
C GLU A 118 -10.24 8.81 10.38
N GLN A 119 -10.47 7.49 10.23
CA GLN A 119 -9.38 6.51 10.20
C GLN A 119 -8.42 6.75 9.03
N CYS A 120 -8.94 6.95 7.83
CA CYS A 120 -8.11 7.21 6.66
C CYS A 120 -7.31 8.51 6.82
N LYS A 121 -7.90 9.58 7.39
CA LYS A 121 -7.19 10.84 7.69
C LYS A 121 -6.04 10.61 8.66
N ARG A 122 -6.25 9.81 9.70
CA ARG A 122 -5.22 9.50 10.71
C ARG A 122 -4.10 8.69 10.09
N LEU A 123 -4.43 7.62 9.36
CA LEU A 123 -3.44 6.75 8.73
C LEU A 123 -2.64 7.46 7.63
N ALA A 124 -3.27 8.32 6.83
CA ALA A 124 -2.58 9.07 5.77
C ALA A 124 -1.53 10.06 6.31
N LYS A 125 -1.67 10.51 7.57
CA LYS A 125 -0.69 11.38 8.25
C LYS A 125 0.43 10.60 8.94
N CYS A 126 0.29 9.28 9.09
CA CYS A 126 1.30 8.45 9.72
C CYS A 126 2.36 8.05 8.68
N THR A 127 3.63 8.25 9.02
CA THR A 127 4.72 7.65 8.26
C THR A 127 4.88 6.20 8.70
N LEU A 128 4.30 5.28 7.93
CA LEU A 128 4.34 3.83 8.17
C LEU A 128 5.57 3.17 7.56
N PHE A 129 6.10 3.75 6.47
CA PHE A 129 7.25 3.23 5.75
C PHE A 129 8.40 4.23 5.83
N GLN A 130 9.51 3.81 6.42
CA GLN A 130 10.76 4.56 6.47
C GLN A 130 11.92 3.59 6.29
N ALA A 131 13.03 4.03 5.71
CA ALA A 131 14.26 3.26 5.63
C ALA A 131 15.47 4.18 5.70
N GLU A 132 16.63 3.57 5.98
CA GLU A 132 17.90 4.25 5.80
C GLU A 132 18.17 4.48 4.31
N ASN A 133 18.82 5.59 3.98
CA ASN A 133 19.21 5.90 2.61
C ASN A 133 20.48 5.14 2.22
N VAL A 134 20.38 3.82 2.20
CA VAL A 134 21.45 2.90 1.84
C VAL A 134 21.03 2.04 0.65
N PRO A 135 21.97 1.67 -0.24
CA PRO A 135 21.72 0.65 -1.24
C PRO A 135 21.37 -0.69 -0.58
N LEU A 136 20.58 -1.51 -1.28
CA LEU A 136 20.36 -2.89 -0.85
C LEU A 136 21.66 -3.69 -0.95
N THR A 137 21.93 -4.51 0.05
CA THR A 137 23.05 -5.44 0.07
C THR A 137 22.83 -6.57 -0.93
N GLU A 138 23.93 -7.23 -1.31
CA GLU A 138 23.87 -8.41 -2.18
C GLU A 138 22.97 -9.52 -1.61
N SER A 139 22.99 -9.73 -0.30
CA SER A 139 22.13 -10.71 0.36
C SER A 139 20.64 -10.37 0.26
N GLU A 140 20.31 -9.07 0.31
CA GLU A 140 18.93 -8.59 0.16
C GLU A 140 18.49 -8.69 -1.30
N LEU A 141 19.36 -8.38 -2.26
CA LEU A 141 19.08 -8.56 -3.68
C LEU A 141 18.88 -10.04 -4.06
N ALA A 142 19.73 -10.93 -3.55
CA ALA A 142 19.63 -12.38 -3.79
C ALA A 142 18.34 -12.98 -3.21
N SER A 143 17.82 -12.40 -2.12
CA SER A 143 16.57 -12.85 -1.51
C SER A 143 15.34 -12.61 -2.40
N PHE A 144 15.37 -11.64 -3.32
CA PHE A 144 14.29 -11.43 -4.30
C PHE A 144 14.09 -12.59 -5.28
N VAL A 145 15.18 -13.32 -5.56
CA VAL A 145 15.18 -14.41 -6.54
C VAL A 145 14.93 -15.77 -5.87
N THR A 146 15.25 -15.88 -4.59
CA THR A 146 15.31 -17.17 -3.87
C THR A 146 14.16 -17.40 -2.90
N GLU A 147 13.47 -16.36 -2.44
CA GLU A 147 12.38 -16.50 -1.47
C GLU A 147 11.07 -16.87 -2.17
N THR A 148 10.53 -18.04 -1.82
CA THR A 148 9.27 -18.56 -2.37
C THR A 148 8.09 -18.20 -1.47
N GLY A 149 7.06 -17.54 -2.01
CA GLY A 149 5.82 -17.28 -1.28
C GLY A 149 4.98 -16.15 -1.87
N THR A 150 3.67 -16.21 -1.65
CA THR A 150 2.75 -15.12 -2.00
C THR A 150 2.71 -14.12 -0.85
N PHE A 151 3.18 -12.90 -1.09
CA PHE A 151 3.07 -11.80 -0.13
C PHE A 151 1.98 -10.85 -0.61
N ALA A 152 0.93 -10.62 0.18
CA ALA A 152 -0.05 -9.60 -0.12
C ALA A 152 0.41 -8.25 0.45
N ILE A 153 0.30 -7.19 -0.35
CA ILE A 153 0.68 -5.84 0.10
C ILE A 153 -0.21 -5.35 1.26
N THR A 154 -1.44 -5.86 1.36
CA THR A 154 -2.35 -5.62 2.48
C THR A 154 -1.78 -6.11 3.80
N ASP A 155 -1.17 -7.29 3.83
CA ASP A 155 -0.58 -7.86 5.05
C ASP A 155 0.62 -7.01 5.51
N LEU A 156 1.39 -6.48 4.55
CA LEU A 156 2.50 -5.58 4.83
C LEU A 156 2.02 -4.27 5.47
N VAL A 157 0.97 -3.66 4.91
CA VAL A 157 0.39 -2.42 5.42
C VAL A 157 -0.18 -2.65 6.82
N LEU A 158 -0.97 -3.71 7.03
CA LEU A 158 -1.54 -4.03 8.34
C LEU A 158 -0.46 -4.22 9.41
N ALA A 159 0.61 -4.96 9.09
CA ALA A 159 1.73 -5.13 10.01
C ALA A 159 2.42 -3.80 10.36
N GLN A 160 2.50 -2.83 9.43
CA GLN A 160 3.02 -1.50 9.75
C GLN A 160 2.06 -0.69 10.62
N VAL A 161 0.76 -0.74 10.36
CA VAL A 161 -0.26 -0.03 11.14
C VAL A 161 -0.24 -0.50 12.60
N GLU A 162 -0.19 -1.81 12.82
CA GLU A 162 -0.09 -2.40 14.16
C GLU A 162 1.21 -1.99 14.86
N ARG A 163 2.34 -2.03 14.15
CA ARG A 163 3.66 -1.67 14.71
C ARG A 163 3.72 -0.22 15.15
N HIS A 164 3.09 0.69 14.42
CA HIS A 164 3.03 2.12 14.76
C HIS A 164 1.92 2.44 15.78
N SER A 165 1.27 1.40 16.33
CA SER A 165 0.24 1.51 17.37
C SER A 165 -0.86 2.51 17.01
N VAL A 166 -1.21 2.64 15.73
CA VAL A 166 -2.30 3.54 15.32
C VAL A 166 -3.60 2.92 15.81
N PRO A 167 -4.31 3.52 16.79
CA PRO A 167 -5.55 2.94 17.30
C PRO A 167 -6.62 2.98 16.21
N LEU A 168 -6.91 1.79 15.67
CA LEU A 168 -8.04 1.60 14.76
C LEU A 168 -9.34 1.86 15.52
N LEU A 169 -10.15 2.80 15.03
CA LEU A 169 -11.49 3.02 15.58
C LEU A 169 -12.31 1.75 15.34
N ARG A 170 -12.77 1.13 16.41
CA ARG A 170 -13.68 -0.02 16.32
C ARG A 170 -15.05 0.49 15.87
N PHE A 171 -15.52 -0.02 14.74
CA PHE A 171 -16.90 0.15 14.33
C PHE A 171 -17.72 -0.99 14.93
N ASN A 172 -18.68 -0.65 15.80
CA ASN A 172 -19.74 -1.56 16.20
C ASN A 172 -21.01 -1.14 15.43
N PRO A 173 -21.50 -1.97 14.50
CA PRO A 173 -22.73 -1.73 13.75
C PRO A 173 -23.94 -1.55 14.67
#